data_AF-A0A7J8AS62-F1
#
_entry.id   AF-A0A7J8AS62-F1
#
_cell.length_a   1.000
_cell.length_b   1.000
_cell.length_c   1.000
_cell.angle_alpha   90.00
_cell.angle_beta   90.00
_cell.angle_gamma   90.00
#
_symmetry.space_group_name_H-M   'P 1'
#
loop_
_entity.id
_entity.type
_entity.pdbx_description
1 polymer ?
#
loop_
_entity_poly.entity_id
_entity_poly.type
_entity_poly.pdbx_seq_one_letter_code
_entity_poly.pdbx_strand_id
1 'polypeptide(L)'
;MPCIRTLFGLLAALASCGAVAFLGYCVYFDWKRRGDPAFKRRLRDKRRAQPPKADGPGAQQWDPARNEKLQELFLHEVQVGELWLSRGEHRMGVEHLSNALSMCGQPRELLKVFKHTLPPKVFEMLLHKIPLICQQFEADMNEQEYLEDDPD
;
A
#
# COMPACT_ATOMS: atom_id res chain seq x y z
N MET A 1 32.87 -32.05 -40.36
CA MET A 1 33.18 -31.87 -38.91
C MET A 1 31.93 -32.11 -38.02
N PRO A 2 31.35 -33.33 -37.97
CA PRO A 2 30.22 -33.63 -37.07
C PRO A 2 30.64 -33.86 -35.61
N CYS A 3 31.89 -34.29 -35.37
CA CYS A 3 32.41 -34.70 -34.06
C CYS A 3 32.45 -33.56 -33.02
N ILE A 4 32.64 -32.32 -33.47
CA ILE A 4 32.74 -31.15 -32.60
C ILE A 4 31.35 -30.73 -32.09
N ARG A 5 30.32 -30.86 -32.93
CA ARG A 5 28.94 -30.50 -32.57
C ARG A 5 28.34 -31.48 -31.58
N THR A 6 28.64 -32.77 -31.72
CA THR A 6 28.22 -33.80 -30.75
C THR A 6 28.93 -33.65 -29.41
N LEU A 7 30.20 -33.24 -29.40
CA LEU A 7 30.95 -32.95 -28.18
C LEU A 7 30.38 -31.75 -27.42
N PHE A 8 30.12 -30.63 -28.10
CA PHE A 8 29.48 -29.47 -27.47
C PHE A 8 28.05 -29.77 -26.97
N GLY A 9 27.29 -30.60 -27.69
CA GLY A 9 25.97 -31.06 -27.25
C GLY A 9 26.01 -31.88 -25.96
N LEU A 10 26.99 -32.79 -25.83
CA LEU A 10 27.20 -33.59 -24.61
C LEU A 10 27.64 -32.73 -23.42
N LEU A 11 28.52 -31.76 -23.64
CA LEU A 11 28.96 -30.82 -22.60
C LEU A 11 27.82 -29.93 -22.12
N ALA A 12 26.97 -29.45 -23.04
CA ALA A 12 25.78 -28.66 -22.69
C ALA A 12 24.75 -29.48 -21.90
N ALA A 13 24.57 -30.77 -22.23
CA ALA A 13 23.68 -31.67 -21.51
C ALA A 13 24.16 -32.00 -20.09
N LEU A 14 25.47 -32.12 -19.88
CA LEU A 14 26.03 -32.35 -18.53
C LEU A 14 25.89 -31.10 -17.64
N ALA A 15 26.08 -29.91 -18.21
CA ALA A 15 25.94 -28.65 -17.48
C ALA A 15 24.48 -28.38 -17.06
N SER A 16 23.51 -28.70 -17.91
CA SER A 16 22.09 -28.49 -17.60
C SER A 16 21.59 -29.41 -16.47
N CYS A 17 22.05 -30.67 -16.42
CA CYS A 17 21.73 -31.59 -15.33
C CYS A 17 22.20 -31.08 -13.96
N GLY A 18 23.39 -30.47 -13.90
CA GLY A 18 23.92 -29.87 -12.67
C GLY A 18 23.08 -28.70 -12.16
N ALA A 19 22.65 -27.81 -13.07
CA ALA A 19 21.82 -26.66 -12.73
C ALA A 19 20.43 -27.08 -12.20
N VAL A 20 19.80 -28.09 -12.81
CA VAL A 20 18.50 -28.61 -12.37
C VAL A 20 18.59 -29.25 -10.98
N ALA A 21 19.64 -30.04 -10.72
CA ALA A 21 19.87 -30.63 -9.40
C ALA A 21 20.11 -29.56 -8.32
N PHE A 22 20.89 -28.52 -8.64
CA PHE A 22 21.15 -27.40 -7.72
C PHE A 22 19.89 -26.60 -7.41
N LEU A 23 19.11 -26.23 -8.42
CA LEU A 23 17.83 -25.52 -8.24
C LEU A 23 16.82 -26.35 -7.43
N GLY A 24 16.70 -27.65 -7.72
CA GLY A 24 15.86 -28.57 -6.96
C GLY A 24 16.28 -28.65 -5.48
N TYR A 25 17.58 -28.69 -5.19
CA TYR A 25 18.10 -28.65 -3.83
C TYR A 25 17.82 -27.32 -3.13
N CYS A 26 17.98 -26.18 -3.83
CA CYS A 26 17.64 -24.87 -3.30
C CYS A 26 16.16 -24.76 -2.92
N VAL A 27 15.25 -25.24 -3.77
CA VAL A 27 13.80 -25.25 -3.48
C VAL A 27 13.48 -26.16 -2.29
N TYR A 28 14.05 -27.36 -2.21
CA TYR A 28 13.88 -28.28 -1.08
C TYR A 28 14.35 -27.65 0.24
N PHE A 29 15.53 -27.03 0.24
CA PHE A 29 16.10 -26.41 1.43
C PHE A 29 15.32 -25.16 1.85
N ASP A 30 14.87 -24.34 0.90
CA ASP A 30 14.04 -23.17 1.18
C ASP A 30 12.67 -23.57 1.77
N TRP A 31 12.08 -24.66 1.27
CA TRP A 31 10.85 -25.21 1.84
C TRP A 31 11.05 -25.72 3.28
N LYS A 32 12.15 -26.43 3.53
CA LYS A 32 12.53 -26.91 4.86
C LYS A 32 12.80 -25.76 5.84
N ARG A 33 13.35 -24.64 5.37
CA ARG A 33 13.64 -23.44 6.18
C ARG A 33 12.38 -22.62 6.50
N ARG A 34 11.43 -22.50 5.57
CA ARG A 34 10.17 -21.76 5.80
C ARG A 34 9.19 -22.48 6.74
N GLY A 35 9.42 -23.77 7.00
CA GLY A 35 8.61 -24.61 7.87
C GLY A 35 8.96 -24.57 9.36
N ASP A 36 10.04 -23.90 9.79
CA ASP A 36 10.54 -24.02 11.17
C ASP A 36 9.49 -23.56 12.22
N PRO A 37 8.92 -24.50 13.00
CA PRO A 37 7.89 -24.18 13.99
C PRO A 37 8.46 -23.32 15.14
N ALA A 38 9.78 -23.36 15.38
CA ALA A 38 10.41 -22.57 16.42
C ALA A 38 10.40 -21.07 16.08
N PHE A 39 10.55 -20.69 14.81
CA PHE A 39 10.48 -19.28 14.40
C PHE A 39 9.08 -18.69 14.59
N LYS A 40 8.04 -19.45 14.19
CA LYS A 40 6.64 -19.06 14.39
C LYS A 40 6.26 -18.99 15.87
N ARG A 41 6.78 -19.90 16.70
CA ARG A 41 6.59 -19.88 18.17
C ARG A 41 7.26 -18.66 18.79
N ARG A 42 8.53 -18.37 18.46
CA ARG A 42 9.24 -17.16 18.94
C ARG A 42 8.53 -15.86 18.56
N LEU A 43 7.93 -15.77 17.37
CA LEU A 43 7.10 -14.63 16.95
C LEU A 43 5.77 -14.53 17.71
N ARG A 44 5.19 -15.67 18.10
CA ARG A 44 3.95 -15.74 18.86
C ARG A 44 4.20 -15.39 20.33
N ASP A 45 5.32 -15.84 20.89
CA ASP A 45 5.76 -15.51 22.25
C ASP A 45 6.15 -14.05 22.37
N LYS A 46 6.86 -13.48 21.37
CA LYS A 46 7.12 -12.02 21.31
C LYS A 46 5.83 -11.19 21.26
N ARG A 47 4.76 -11.69 20.62
CA ARG A 47 3.45 -11.04 20.61
C ARG A 47 2.67 -11.19 21.92
N ARG A 48 2.85 -12.29 22.64
CA ARG A 48 2.23 -12.51 23.95
C ARG A 48 2.96 -11.80 25.09
N ALA A 49 4.28 -11.58 24.94
CA ALA A 49 5.12 -10.89 25.91
C ALA A 49 5.09 -9.36 25.78
N GLN A 50 4.57 -8.82 24.67
CA GLN A 50 4.24 -7.40 24.60
C GLN A 50 2.86 -7.21 25.25
N PRO A 51 2.74 -6.37 26.29
CA PRO A 51 1.43 -5.98 26.80
C PRO A 51 0.63 -5.32 25.66
N PRO A 52 -0.71 -5.40 25.67
CA PRO A 52 -1.54 -4.68 24.70
C PRO A 52 -1.16 -3.21 24.79
N LYS A 53 -0.43 -2.72 23.76
CA LYS A 53 -0.15 -1.30 23.63
C LYS A 53 -1.51 -0.67 23.37
N ALA A 54 -1.95 0.16 24.30
CA ALA A 54 -3.17 0.94 24.20
C ALA A 54 -3.24 1.57 22.81
N ASP A 55 -4.36 1.33 22.15
CA ASP A 55 -4.70 1.84 20.83
C ASP A 55 -4.51 3.36 20.78
N GLY A 56 -3.50 3.80 20.04
CA GLY A 56 -3.55 5.10 19.36
C GLY A 56 -4.28 4.89 18.02
N PRO A 57 -5.18 5.81 17.58
CA PRO A 57 -6.01 5.63 16.37
C PRO A 57 -5.29 5.44 15.03
N GLY A 58 -3.97 5.28 14.97
CA GLY A 58 -3.18 5.31 13.74
C GLY A 58 -2.45 4.01 13.36
N ALA A 59 -2.60 2.93 14.13
CA ALA A 59 -1.85 1.69 13.87
C ALA A 59 -2.78 0.49 13.71
N GLN A 60 -3.78 0.61 12.84
CA GLN A 60 -4.44 -0.57 12.30
C GLN A 60 -3.36 -1.42 11.61
N GLN A 61 -3.13 -2.60 12.17
CA GLN A 61 -2.19 -3.61 11.69
C GLN A 61 -2.25 -3.72 10.16
N TRP A 62 -1.26 -3.11 9.48
CA TRP A 62 -1.13 -3.11 8.02
C TRP A 62 -0.82 -4.54 7.58
N ASP A 63 -1.85 -5.29 7.18
CA ASP A 63 -1.72 -6.63 6.64
C ASP A 63 -1.48 -6.54 5.12
N PRO A 64 -0.25 -6.79 4.65
CA PRO A 64 0.14 -6.48 3.26
C PRO A 64 -0.72 -7.21 2.21
N ALA A 65 -1.27 -8.38 2.53
CA ALA A 65 -2.14 -9.13 1.61
C ALA A 65 -3.60 -8.62 1.57
N ARG A 66 -4.10 -8.06 2.67
CA ARG A 66 -5.42 -7.41 2.71
C ARG A 66 -5.38 -6.04 2.03
N ASN A 67 -4.21 -5.41 2.07
CA ASN A 67 -4.02 -4.05 1.59
C ASN A 67 -3.83 -3.97 0.08
N GLU A 68 -3.37 -5.03 -0.59
CA GLU A 68 -3.23 -5.03 -2.07
C GLU A 68 -4.59 -4.80 -2.76
N LYS A 69 -5.64 -5.52 -2.34
CA LYS A 69 -6.99 -5.34 -2.88
C LYS A 69 -7.62 -4.01 -2.50
N LEU A 70 -7.43 -3.55 -1.26
CA LEU A 70 -7.93 -2.25 -0.82
C LEU A 70 -7.21 -1.10 -1.55
N GLN A 71 -5.93 -1.26 -1.83
CA GLN A 71 -5.14 -0.31 -2.60
C GLN A 71 -5.57 -0.29 -4.07
N GLU A 72 -5.87 -1.45 -4.66
CA GLU A 72 -6.43 -1.53 -6.01
C GLU A 72 -7.80 -0.84 -6.08
N LEU A 73 -8.69 -1.08 -5.10
CA LEU A 73 -9.98 -0.40 -5.00
C LEU A 73 -9.83 1.10 -4.79
N PHE A 74 -8.87 1.52 -3.96
CA PHE A 74 -8.55 2.93 -3.75
C PHE A 74 -8.14 3.60 -5.07
N LEU A 75 -7.17 3.02 -5.78
CA LEU A 75 -6.69 3.56 -7.05
C LEU A 75 -7.82 3.58 -8.10
N HIS A 76 -8.64 2.53 -8.14
CA HIS A 76 -9.79 2.46 -9.02
C HIS A 76 -10.81 3.57 -8.73
N GLU A 77 -11.19 3.79 -7.46
CA GLU A 77 -12.11 4.87 -7.08
C GLU A 77 -11.55 6.25 -7.44
N VAL A 78 -10.25 6.51 -7.22
CA VAL A 78 -9.62 7.78 -7.61
C VAL A 78 -9.67 7.97 -9.13
N GLN A 79 -9.31 6.95 -9.92
CA GLN A 79 -9.33 7.03 -11.39
C GLN A 79 -10.74 7.26 -11.95
N VAL A 80 -11.74 6.53 -11.43
CA VAL A 80 -13.13 6.72 -11.83
C VAL A 80 -13.64 8.10 -11.43
N GLY A 81 -13.25 8.58 -10.24
CA GLY A 81 -13.52 9.94 -9.78
C GLY A 81 -12.99 10.99 -10.74
N GLU A 82 -11.70 10.91 -11.10
CA GLU A 82 -11.05 11.81 -12.06
C GLU A 82 -11.71 11.76 -13.45
N LEU A 83 -12.10 10.56 -13.92
CA LEU A 83 -12.81 10.42 -15.19
C LEU A 83 -14.14 11.18 -15.17
N TRP A 84 -14.94 11.07 -14.09
CA TRP A 84 -16.17 11.83 -13.95
C TRP A 84 -15.92 13.34 -13.89
N LEU A 85 -14.86 13.77 -13.21
CA LEU A 85 -14.46 15.17 -13.19
C LEU A 85 -14.09 15.68 -14.59
N SER A 86 -13.34 14.89 -15.39
CA SER A 86 -13.00 15.24 -16.77
C SER A 86 -14.22 15.38 -17.70
N ARG A 87 -15.32 14.68 -17.37
CA ARG A 87 -16.59 14.74 -18.08
C ARG A 87 -17.50 15.89 -17.62
N GLY A 88 -17.09 16.63 -16.58
CA GLY A 88 -17.88 17.71 -15.97
C GLY A 88 -18.90 17.23 -14.93
N GLU A 89 -18.96 15.93 -14.64
CA GLU A 89 -19.88 15.32 -13.67
C GLU A 89 -19.30 15.39 -12.26
N HIS A 90 -19.25 16.60 -11.71
CA HIS A 90 -18.58 16.86 -10.43
C HIS A 90 -19.18 16.10 -9.24
N ARG A 91 -20.49 15.84 -9.25
CA ARG A 91 -21.17 15.12 -8.15
C ARG A 91 -20.70 13.68 -8.05
N MET A 92 -20.62 12.99 -9.19
CA MET A 92 -20.15 11.60 -9.26
C MET A 92 -18.66 11.52 -8.95
N GLY A 93 -17.86 12.45 -9.48
CA GLY A 93 -16.43 12.52 -9.18
C GLY A 93 -16.14 12.63 -7.68
N VAL A 94 -16.87 13.52 -6.99
CA VAL A 94 -16.75 13.70 -5.54
C VAL A 94 -17.20 12.47 -4.74
N GLU A 95 -18.17 11.72 -5.24
CA GLU A 95 -18.62 10.49 -4.59
C GLU A 95 -17.53 9.42 -4.56
N HIS A 96 -16.89 9.18 -5.70
CA HIS A 96 -15.79 8.23 -5.81
C HIS A 96 -14.57 8.67 -4.98
N LEU A 97 -14.24 9.96 -4.97
CA LEU A 97 -13.16 10.50 -4.14
C LEU A 97 -13.46 10.39 -2.63
N SER A 98 -14.74 10.55 -2.24
CA SER A 98 -15.18 10.34 -0.86
C SER A 98 -15.06 8.88 -0.43
N ASN A 99 -15.39 7.95 -1.32
CA ASN A 99 -15.21 6.52 -1.07
C ASN A 99 -13.72 6.19 -0.91
N ALA A 100 -12.86 6.74 -1.78
CA ALA A 100 -11.40 6.58 -1.69
C ALA A 100 -10.84 7.09 -0.34
N LEU A 101 -11.32 8.26 0.14
CA LEU A 101 -10.95 8.81 1.45
C LEU A 101 -11.40 7.92 2.61
N SER A 102 -12.54 7.24 2.50
CA SER A 102 -13.00 6.32 3.56
C SER A 102 -12.12 5.06 3.70
N MET A 103 -11.41 4.68 2.63
CA MET A 103 -10.55 3.49 2.59
C MET A 103 -9.10 3.77 2.98
N CYS A 104 -8.70 5.04 2.99
CA CYS A 104 -7.33 5.40 3.28
C CYS A 104 -7.05 5.45 4.78
N GLY A 105 -5.88 4.96 5.21
CA GLY A 105 -5.45 5.01 6.60
C GLY A 105 -5.00 6.41 7.06
N GLN A 106 -4.80 7.34 6.12
CA GLN A 106 -4.32 8.70 6.36
C GLN A 106 -5.08 9.70 5.47
N PRO A 107 -6.35 10.02 5.79
CA PRO A 107 -7.16 10.93 4.97
C PRO A 107 -6.60 12.34 4.91
N ARG A 108 -5.86 12.79 5.94
CA ARG A 108 -5.26 14.12 6.01
C ARG A 108 -4.24 14.37 4.90
N GLU A 109 -3.34 13.41 4.66
CA GLU A 109 -2.30 13.54 3.64
C GLU A 109 -2.90 13.52 2.23
N LEU A 110 -3.88 12.64 2.00
CA LEU A 110 -4.59 12.57 0.73
C LEU A 110 -5.39 13.85 0.45
N LEU A 111 -6.00 14.44 1.48
CA LEU A 111 -6.75 15.68 1.34
C LEU A 111 -5.85 16.87 0.98
N LYS A 112 -4.59 16.91 1.48
CA LYS A 112 -3.59 17.89 1.04
C LYS A 112 -3.27 17.74 -0.45
N VAL A 113 -3.09 16.51 -0.93
CA VAL A 113 -2.87 16.25 -2.36
C VAL A 113 -4.09 16.73 -3.17
N PHE A 114 -5.30 16.37 -2.75
CA PHE A 114 -6.53 16.80 -3.42
C PHE A 114 -6.73 18.32 -3.46
N LYS A 115 -6.28 19.06 -2.43
CA LYS A 115 -6.28 20.52 -2.44
C LYS A 115 -5.45 21.09 -3.60
N HIS A 116 -4.35 20.43 -3.97
CA HIS A 116 -3.46 20.87 -5.05
C HIS A 116 -3.86 20.33 -6.42
N THR A 117 -4.55 19.19 -6.50
CA THR A 117 -4.91 18.56 -7.79
C THR A 117 -6.32 18.86 -8.27
N LEU A 118 -7.25 19.21 -7.37
CA LEU A 118 -8.66 19.44 -7.71
C LEU A 118 -8.98 20.94 -7.83
N PRO A 119 -9.90 21.33 -8.74
CA PRO A 119 -10.43 22.68 -8.78
C PRO A 119 -11.11 23.05 -7.44
N PRO A 120 -11.03 24.31 -6.96
CA PRO A 120 -11.55 24.72 -5.66
C PRO A 120 -13.02 24.34 -5.45
N LYS A 121 -13.85 24.51 -6.48
CA LYS A 121 -15.28 24.16 -6.46
C LYS A 121 -15.53 22.67 -6.19
N VAL A 122 -14.71 21.78 -6.73
CA VAL A 122 -14.86 20.32 -6.55
C VAL A 122 -14.39 19.94 -5.14
N PHE A 123 -13.30 20.54 -4.69
CA PHE A 123 -12.76 20.32 -3.35
C PHE A 123 -13.77 20.75 -2.26
N GLU A 124 -14.40 21.92 -2.38
CA GLU A 124 -15.44 22.37 -1.43
C GLU A 124 -16.63 21.41 -1.33
N MET A 125 -17.06 20.84 -2.47
CA MET A 125 -18.12 19.83 -2.48
C MET A 125 -17.70 18.53 -1.78
N LEU A 126 -16.42 18.16 -1.90
CA LEU A 126 -15.85 17.01 -1.20
C LEU A 126 -15.83 17.25 0.31
N LEU A 127 -15.46 18.46 0.75
CA LEU A 127 -15.46 18.83 2.17
C LEU A 127 -16.88 18.75 2.77
N HIS A 128 -17.89 19.23 2.04
CA HIS A 128 -19.29 19.14 2.48
C HIS A 128 -19.80 17.69 2.62
N LYS A 129 -19.30 16.76 1.81
CA LYS A 129 -19.69 15.33 1.91
C LYS A 129 -19.02 14.61 3.07
N ILE A 130 -17.89 15.11 3.59
CA ILE A 130 -17.07 14.41 4.59
C ILE A 130 -16.80 15.29 5.82
N PRO A 131 -17.87 15.76 6.51
CA PRO A 131 -17.75 16.80 7.54
C PRO A 131 -16.88 16.39 8.74
N LEU A 132 -16.88 15.10 9.10
CA LEU A 132 -16.10 14.60 10.25
C LEU A 132 -14.59 14.65 10.01
N ILE A 133 -14.14 14.41 8.77
CA ILE A 133 -12.72 14.46 8.40
C ILE A 133 -12.28 15.93 8.25
N CYS A 134 -13.16 16.79 7.73
CA CYS A 134 -12.90 18.23 7.61
C CYS A 134 -12.68 18.92 8.94
N GLN A 135 -13.51 18.66 9.96
CA GLN A 135 -13.36 19.30 11.27
C GLN A 135 -11.98 19.01 11.90
N GLN A 136 -11.47 17.79 11.71
CA GLN A 136 -10.14 17.40 12.15
C GLN A 136 -9.01 17.95 11.27
N PHE A 137 -9.28 18.24 10.00
CA PHE A 137 -8.31 18.85 9.09
C PHE A 137 -8.20 20.36 9.31
N GLU A 138 -9.32 21.04 9.51
CA GLU A 138 -9.39 22.48 9.81
C GLU A 138 -8.77 22.82 11.16
N ALA A 139 -9.00 21.99 12.19
CA ALA A 139 -8.35 22.15 13.48
C ALA A 139 -6.82 22.09 13.38
N ASP A 140 -6.28 21.10 12.67
CA ASP A 140 -4.82 20.97 12.47
C ASP A 140 -4.24 22.14 11.66
N MET A 141 -4.92 22.58 10.59
CA MET A 141 -4.48 23.70 9.76
C MET A 141 -4.45 25.00 10.58
N ASN A 142 -5.47 25.22 11.41
CA ASN A 142 -5.54 26.37 12.30
C ASN A 142 -4.45 26.30 13.39
N GLU A 143 -4.09 25.12 13.89
CA GLU A 143 -2.94 24.97 14.80
C GLU A 143 -1.58 25.24 14.14
N GLN A 144 -1.43 24.98 12.83
CA GLN A 144 -0.20 25.30 12.10
C GLN A 144 -0.06 26.80 11.78
N GLU A 145 -1.17 27.50 11.51
CA GLU A 145 -1.17 28.93 11.19
C GLU A 145 -0.79 29.82 12.40
N TYR A 146 -1.00 29.34 13.63
CA TYR A 146 -0.63 30.07 14.85
C TYR A 146 0.85 29.96 15.26
N LEU A 147 1.62 29.03 14.67
CA LEU A 147 3.04 28.83 15.02
C LEU A 147 4.01 29.62 14.14
N GLU A 148 3.54 30.26 13.07
CA GLU A 148 4.37 31.04 12.15
C GLU A 148 4.34 32.55 12.42
N ASP A 149 3.63 33.01 13.46
CA ASP A 149 3.41 34.43 13.78
C ASP A 149 4.03 34.85 15.14
N ASP A 150 5.21 34.31 15.47
CA ASP A 150 6.05 34.83 16.58
C ASP A 150 7.11 35.79 15.98
N PRO A 151 6.93 37.11 16.10
CA PRO A 151 7.91 38.08 15.62
C PRO A 151 9.08 38.21 16.61
N ASP A 152 10.26 37.73 16.22
CA ASP A 152 11.55 38.19 16.76
C ASP A 152 11.93 39.58 16.22
#